data_AF-A0AAP0KW88-F1
#
_entry.id   AF-A0AAP0KW88-F1
#
_cell.length_a   1.000
_cell.length_b   1.000
_cell.length_c   1.000
_cell.angle_alpha   90.00
_cell.angle_beta   90.00
_cell.angle_gamma   90.00
#
_symmetry.space_group_name_H-M   'P 1'
#
loop_
_entity.id
_entity.type
_entity.pdbx_description
1 polymer ?
#
loop_
_entity_poly.entity_id
_entity_poly.type
_entity_poly.pdbx_seq_one_letter_code
_entity_poly.pdbx_strand_id
1 'polypeptide(L)'
;MVISTLWRGAKEAAPHASMIAYQIIASAYIVLSQVILVQGISSPILLFYQFILATISMTILAFIFERNNRPPLTKHILCYIFLMALLGITFVQNMMMACLYFINGTVEAAVLNMIPIFTYILSVISRQEKAMLST
;
A
#
# COMPACT_ATOMS: atom_id res chain seq x y z
N MET A 1 16.40 -34.70 6.32
CA MET A 1 16.59 -33.68 7.39
C MET A 1 17.18 -32.38 6.85
N VAL A 2 18.23 -32.40 6.02
CA VAL A 2 18.88 -31.18 5.46
C VAL A 2 18.03 -30.45 4.40
N ILE A 3 17.32 -31.17 3.54
CA ILE A 3 16.47 -30.57 2.48
C ILE A 3 15.26 -29.84 3.09
N SER A 4 14.68 -30.38 4.16
CA SER A 4 13.56 -29.75 4.88
C SER A 4 13.97 -28.50 5.67
N THR A 5 15.22 -28.44 6.16
CA THR A 5 15.75 -27.23 6.82
C THR A 5 16.10 -26.14 5.80
N LEU A 6 16.62 -26.51 4.62
CA LEU A 6 16.84 -25.57 3.52
C LEU A 6 15.52 -24.96 3.00
N TRP A 7 14.48 -25.78 2.84
CA TRP A 7 13.15 -25.31 2.48
C TRP A 7 12.51 -24.40 3.54
N ARG A 8 12.76 -24.65 4.84
CA ARG A 8 12.34 -23.75 5.92
C ARG A 8 13.06 -22.40 5.85
N GLY A 9 14.38 -22.41 5.70
CA GLY A 9 15.16 -21.17 5.57
C GLY A 9 14.74 -20.33 4.36
N ALA A 10 14.47 -20.97 3.21
CA ALA A 10 13.94 -20.29 2.03
C ALA A 10 12.54 -19.69 2.28
N LYS A 11 11.68 -20.38 3.02
CA LYS A 11 10.33 -19.90 3.36
C LYS A 11 10.36 -18.75 4.38
N GLU A 12 11.33 -18.76 5.30
CA GLU A 12 11.57 -17.68 6.27
C GLU A 12 12.16 -16.43 5.60
N ALA A 13 13.01 -16.60 4.58
CA ALA A 13 13.57 -15.49 3.79
C ALA A 13 12.62 -14.92 2.73
N ALA A 14 11.65 -15.72 2.26
CA ALA A 14 10.67 -15.32 1.23
C ALA A 14 9.94 -13.99 1.53
N PRO A 15 9.38 -13.74 2.73
CA PRO A 15 8.72 -12.47 3.02
C PRO A 15 9.68 -11.28 2.95
N HIS A 16 10.93 -11.46 3.36
CA HIS A 16 11.92 -10.37 3.36
C HIS A 16 12.32 -9.99 1.93
N ALA A 17 12.54 -11.00 1.08
CA ALA A 17 12.79 -10.80 -0.34
C ALA A 17 11.60 -10.10 -1.03
N SER A 18 10.36 -10.48 -0.69
CA SER A 18 9.16 -9.83 -1.25
C SER A 18 9.03 -8.36 -0.85
N MET A 19 9.41 -8.02 0.39
CA MET A 19 9.37 -6.63 0.88
C MET A 19 10.41 -5.76 0.15
N ILE A 20 11.62 -6.28 -0.07
CA ILE A 20 12.67 -5.57 -0.82
C ILE A 20 12.21 -5.36 -2.27
N ALA A 21 11.68 -6.40 -2.92
CA ALA A 21 11.16 -6.30 -4.28
C ALA A 21 10.03 -5.27 -4.39
N TYR A 22 9.09 -5.28 -3.45
CA TYR A 22 8.02 -4.28 -3.36
C TYR A 22 8.59 -2.86 -3.23
N GLN A 23 9.58 -2.64 -2.35
CA GLN A 23 10.17 -1.32 -2.14
C GLN A 23 10.89 -0.79 -3.39
N ILE A 24 11.58 -1.66 -4.13
CA ILE A 24 12.22 -1.31 -5.41
C ILE A 24 11.16 -0.85 -6.41
N ILE A 25 10.07 -1.62 -6.58
CA ILE A 25 8.98 -1.27 -7.49
C ILE A 25 8.32 0.04 -7.07
N ALA A 26 8.06 0.23 -5.77
CA ALA A 26 7.43 1.43 -5.23
C ALA A 26 8.30 2.69 -5.46
N SER A 27 9.60 2.60 -5.19
CA SER A 27 10.53 3.71 -5.43
C SER A 27 10.66 4.06 -6.92
N ALA A 28 10.74 3.05 -7.80
CA ALA A 28 10.76 3.25 -9.25
C ALA A 28 9.47 3.93 -9.72
N TYR A 29 8.32 3.51 -9.19
CA TYR A 29 7.02 4.12 -9.48
C TYR A 29 6.97 5.61 -9.09
N ILE A 30 7.48 5.97 -7.91
CA ILE A 30 7.51 7.37 -7.45
C ILE A 30 8.38 8.24 -8.37
N VAL A 31 9.61 7.79 -8.67
CA VAL A 31 10.54 8.52 -9.55
C VAL A 31 9.96 8.68 -10.95
N LEU A 32 9.39 7.63 -11.54
CA LEU A 32 8.74 7.69 -12.85
C LEU A 32 7.56 8.66 -12.84
N SER A 33 6.75 8.63 -11.78
CA SER A 33 5.62 9.55 -11.62
C SER A 33 6.11 11.00 -11.54
N GLN A 34 7.17 11.28 -10.79
CA GLN A 34 7.77 12.62 -10.71
C GLN A 34 8.26 13.11 -12.09
N VAL A 35 8.90 12.24 -12.89
CA VAL A 35 9.34 12.59 -14.26
C VAL A 35 8.14 12.92 -15.16
N ILE A 36 7.09 12.09 -15.15
CA ILE A 36 5.86 12.30 -15.94
C ILE A 36 5.18 13.62 -15.57
N LEU A 37 5.14 13.94 -14.28
CA LEU A 37 4.53 15.16 -13.75
C LEU A 37 5.29 16.43 -14.14
N VAL A 38 6.63 16.36 -14.21
CA VAL A 38 7.48 17.46 -14.70
C VAL A 38 7.31 17.69 -16.21
N GLN A 39 6.99 16.64 -16.98
CA GLN A 39 6.69 16.75 -18.42
C GLN A 39 5.31 17.35 -18.72
N GLY A 40 4.55 17.77 -17.70
CA GLY A 40 3.28 18.49 -17.88
C GLY A 40 2.07 17.60 -18.12
N ILE A 41 2.19 16.27 -17.97
CA ILE A 41 1.05 15.36 -18.02
C ILE A 41 0.20 15.59 -16.77
N SER A 42 -1.10 15.81 -16.97
CA SER A 42 -2.03 16.05 -15.86
C SER A 42 -2.12 14.84 -14.93
N SER A 43 -1.71 15.04 -13.68
CA SER A 43 -1.83 14.14 -12.53
C SER A 43 -3.09 13.24 -12.52
N PRO A 44 -4.32 13.77 -12.64
CA PRO A 44 -5.54 12.98 -12.42
C PRO A 44 -5.72 11.88 -13.47
N ILE A 45 -5.27 12.13 -14.69
CA ILE A 45 -5.37 11.18 -15.81
C ILE A 45 -4.46 9.97 -15.54
N LEU A 46 -3.24 10.22 -15.06
CA LEU A 46 -2.29 9.15 -14.72
C LEU A 46 -2.86 8.22 -13.64
N LEU A 47 -3.46 8.78 -12.57
CA LEU A 47 -4.10 7.97 -11.54
C LEU A 47 -5.29 7.18 -12.05
N PHE A 48 -6.10 7.78 -12.92
CA PHE A 48 -7.27 7.10 -13.47
C PHE A 48 -6.86 5.84 -14.24
N TYR A 49 -5.82 5.91 -15.07
CA TYR A 49 -5.26 4.74 -15.76
C TYR A 49 -4.76 3.67 -14.78
N GLN A 50 -4.12 4.07 -13.69
CA GLN A 50 -3.65 3.13 -12.67
C GLN A 50 -4.80 2.41 -11.97
N PHE A 51 -5.86 3.12 -11.58
CA PHE A 51 -7.02 2.51 -10.93
C PHE A 51 -7.74 1.53 -11.86
N ILE A 52 -7.81 1.82 -13.17
CA ILE A 52 -8.34 0.88 -14.16
C ILE A 52 -7.47 -0.38 -14.23
N LEU A 53 -6.14 -0.22 -14.39
CA LEU A 53 -5.21 -1.36 -14.46
C LEU A 53 -5.21 -2.20 -13.18
N ALA A 54 -5.28 -1.55 -12.02
CA ALA A 54 -5.38 -2.21 -10.72
C ALA A 54 -6.70 -2.99 -10.61
N THR A 55 -7.82 -2.40 -11.03
CA THR A 55 -9.13 -3.07 -11.01
C THR A 55 -9.16 -4.28 -11.94
N ILE A 56 -8.63 -4.15 -13.16
CA ILE A 56 -8.57 -5.25 -14.13
C ILE A 56 -7.69 -6.38 -13.59
N SER A 57 -6.47 -6.06 -13.14
CA SER A 57 -5.53 -7.07 -12.64
C SER A 57 -6.06 -7.78 -11.40
N MET A 58 -6.63 -7.04 -10.43
CA MET A 58 -7.24 -7.63 -9.23
C MET A 58 -8.48 -8.45 -9.57
N THR A 59 -9.30 -8.03 -10.53
CA THR A 59 -10.49 -8.79 -10.95
C THR A 59 -10.08 -10.14 -11.56
N ILE A 60 -9.04 -10.15 -12.39
CA ILE A 60 -8.51 -11.38 -12.99
C ILE A 60 -7.94 -12.31 -11.90
N LEU A 61 -7.12 -11.77 -10.98
CA LEU A 61 -6.54 -12.53 -9.87
C LEU A 61 -7.62 -13.11 -8.95
N ALA A 62 -8.61 -12.31 -8.55
CA ALA A 62 -9.73 -12.75 -7.72
C ALA A 62 -10.58 -13.81 -8.42
N PHE A 63 -10.76 -13.71 -9.75
CA PHE A 63 -11.48 -14.73 -10.51
C PHE A 63 -10.74 -16.07 -10.55
N ILE A 64 -9.40 -16.07 -10.60
CA ILE A 64 -8.59 -17.29 -10.64
C ILE A 64 -8.43 -17.91 -9.24
N PHE A 65 -8.09 -17.11 -8.23
CA PHE A 65 -7.71 -17.61 -6.89
C PHE A 65 -8.91 -17.80 -5.95
N GLU A 66 -9.90 -16.91 -5.99
CA GLU A 66 -10.96 -16.83 -4.95
C GLU A 66 -12.32 -17.33 -5.43
N ARG A 67 -12.38 -17.96 -6.62
CA ARG A 67 -13.63 -18.47 -7.21
C ARG A 67 -14.43 -19.38 -6.27
N ASN A 68 -13.75 -20.16 -5.45
CA ASN A 68 -14.37 -21.19 -4.61
C ASN A 68 -14.71 -20.74 -3.18
N ASN A 69 -14.19 -19.59 -2.72
CA ASN A 69 -14.20 -19.24 -1.29
C ASN A 69 -14.87 -17.88 -0.99
N ARG A 70 -15.85 -17.46 -1.81
CA ARG A 70 -16.44 -16.12 -1.76
C ARG A 70 -17.28 -15.90 -0.49
N PRO A 71 -16.91 -14.97 0.41
CA PRO A 71 -17.77 -14.58 1.52
C PRO A 71 -18.97 -13.75 1.02
N PRO A 72 -20.13 -13.82 1.70
CA PRO A 72 -21.31 -13.07 1.30
C PRO A 72 -21.12 -11.56 1.50
N LEU A 73 -21.22 -10.80 0.40
CA LEU A 73 -21.17 -9.34 0.41
C LEU A 73 -22.50 -8.76 0.93
N THR A 74 -22.48 -8.26 2.17
CA THR A 74 -23.61 -7.52 2.75
C THR A 74 -23.50 -6.03 2.41
N LYS A 75 -24.63 -5.32 2.28
CA LYS A 75 -24.66 -3.87 1.97
C LYS A 75 -23.80 -3.02 2.93
N HIS A 76 -23.78 -3.37 4.22
CA HIS A 76 -22.92 -2.70 5.20
C HIS A 76 -21.42 -2.87 4.90
N ILE A 77 -20.99 -4.09 4.58
CA ILE A 77 -19.59 -4.39 4.24
C ILE A 77 -19.18 -3.62 2.98
N LEU A 78 -20.06 -3.57 1.98
CA LEU A 78 -19.82 -2.80 0.75
C LEU A 78 -19.62 -1.31 1.07
N CYS A 79 -20.46 -0.73 1.93
CA CYS A 79 -20.32 0.66 2.36
C CYS A 79 -18.99 0.90 3.09
N TYR A 80 -18.60 0.00 4.00
CA TYR A 80 -17.31 0.10 4.70
C TYR A 80 -16.11 0.02 3.75
N ILE A 81 -16.10 -0.95 2.83
CA ILE A 81 -15.03 -1.09 1.83
C ILE A 81 -14.97 0.14 0.94
N PHE A 82 -16.12 0.66 0.52
CA PHE A 82 -16.20 1.87 -0.30
C PHE A 82 -15.60 3.09 0.42
N LEU A 83 -16.00 3.33 1.67
CA LEU A 83 -15.48 4.45 2.46
C LEU A 83 -13.98 4.30 2.74
N MET A 84 -13.51 3.09 3.05
CA MET A 84 -12.08 2.80 3.25
C MET A 84 -11.27 3.01 1.97
N ALA A 85 -11.78 2.57 0.81
CA ALA A 85 -11.10 2.79 -0.47
C ALA A 85 -11.08 4.28 -0.84
N LEU A 86 -12.19 5.00 -0.64
CA LEU A 86 -12.29 6.42 -0.96
C LEU A 86 -11.34 7.27 -0.10
N LEU A 87 -11.37 7.09 1.22
CA LEU A 87 -10.59 7.90 2.16
C LEU A 87 -9.15 7.39 2.31
N GLY A 88 -8.95 6.08 2.33
CA GLY A 88 -7.65 5.46 2.59
C GLY A 88 -6.76 5.31 1.38
N ILE A 89 -7.33 5.07 0.19
CA ILE A 89 -6.55 4.85 -1.04
C ILE A 89 -6.66 6.06 -1.95
N THR A 90 -7.87 6.39 -2.41
CA THR A 90 -8.06 7.42 -3.44
C THR A 90 -7.62 8.79 -2.96
N PHE A 91 -8.05 9.21 -1.77
CA PHE A 91 -7.68 10.52 -1.22
C PHE A 91 -6.17 10.63 -0.99
N VAL A 92 -5.57 9.61 -0.35
CA VAL A 92 -4.12 9.57 -0.08
C VAL A 92 -3.32 9.61 -1.38
N GLN A 93 -3.68 8.81 -2.38
CA GLN A 93 -2.98 8.76 -3.67
C GLN A 93 -3.04 10.10 -4.41
N ASN A 94 -4.19 10.78 -4.40
CA ASN A 94 -4.34 12.11 -4.99
C ASN A 94 -3.47 13.15 -4.26
N MET A 95 -3.49 13.13 -2.92
CA MET A 95 -2.69 14.05 -2.12
C MET A 95 -1.19 13.80 -2.28
N MET A 96 -0.77 12.52 -2.31
CA MET A 96 0.61 12.12 -2.54
C MET A 96 1.12 12.69 -3.87
N MET A 97 0.34 12.54 -4.94
CA MET A 97 0.74 13.04 -6.24
C MET A 97 0.82 14.57 -6.30
N ALA A 98 -0.02 15.29 -5.55
CA ALA A 98 0.12 16.73 -5.36
C ALA A 98 1.40 17.09 -4.57
N CYS A 99 1.73 16.31 -3.54
CA CYS A 99 2.93 16.49 -2.73
C CYS A 99 4.23 16.26 -3.52
N LEU A 100 4.24 15.37 -4.52
CA LEU A 100 5.42 15.06 -5.33
C LEU A 100 6.01 16.28 -6.06
N TYR A 101 5.24 17.34 -6.28
CA TYR A 101 5.76 18.59 -6.82
C TYR A 101 6.55 19.43 -5.80
N PHE A 102 6.29 19.25 -4.51
CA PHE A 102 6.82 20.11 -3.44
C PHE A 102 7.93 19.44 -2.62
N ILE A 103 7.94 18.11 -2.53
CA ILE A 103 8.89 17.36 -1.71
C ILE A 103 9.95 16.67 -2.56
N ASN A 104 11.14 16.50 -1.98
CA ASN A 104 12.18 15.66 -2.55
C ASN A 104 12.21 14.28 -1.85
N GLY A 105 12.93 13.32 -2.42
CA GLY A 105 12.97 11.94 -1.90
C GLY A 105 13.44 11.84 -0.44
N THR A 106 14.24 12.79 0.06
CA THR A 106 14.66 12.81 1.47
C THR A 106 13.52 13.18 2.42
N VAL A 107 12.75 14.23 2.09
CA VAL A 107 11.59 14.64 2.88
C VAL A 107 10.51 13.55 2.85
N GLU A 108 10.30 12.94 1.68
CA GLU A 108 9.39 11.80 1.54
C GLU A 108 9.79 10.64 2.47
N ALA A 109 11.05 10.21 2.43
CA ALA A 109 11.53 9.14 3.30
C ALA A 109 11.39 9.48 4.80
N ALA A 110 11.58 10.74 5.19
CA ALA A 110 11.38 11.18 6.57
C ALA A 110 9.90 11.06 6.99
N VAL A 111 8.96 11.47 6.13
CA VAL A 111 7.52 11.35 6.38
C VAL A 111 7.10 9.88 6.47
N LEU A 112 7.61 9.02 5.59
CA LEU A 112 7.30 7.59 5.62
C LEU A 112 7.71 6.92 6.95
N ASN A 113 8.84 7.33 7.52
CA ASN A 113 9.28 6.86 8.84
C ASN A 113 8.38 7.33 9.99
N MET A 114 7.59 8.39 9.81
CA MET A 114 6.62 8.85 10.81
C MET A 114 5.30 8.07 10.78
N ILE A 115 4.97 7.39 9.68
CA ILE A 115 3.73 6.58 9.56
C ILE A 115 3.55 5.59 10.73
N PRO A 116 4.54 4.75 11.12
CA PRO A 116 4.37 3.85 12.26
C PRO A 116 4.16 4.61 13.57
N ILE A 117 4.75 5.80 13.74
CA ILE A 117 4.58 6.64 14.94
C ILE A 117 3.13 7.13 15.04
N PHE A 118 2.58 7.66 13.95
CA PHE A 118 1.18 8.09 13.91
C PHE A 118 0.21 6.91 14.09
N THR A 119 0.53 5.77 13.48
CA THR A 119 -0.26 4.54 13.62
C THR A 119 -0.30 4.08 15.08
N TYR A 120 0.83 4.11 15.77
CA TYR A 120 0.91 3.78 17.20
C TYR A 120 0.08 4.75 18.06
N ILE A 121 0.17 6.06 17.81
CA ILE A 121 -0.64 7.06 18.52
C ILE A 121 -2.14 6.78 18.32
N LEU A 122 -2.56 6.52 17.09
CA LEU A 122 -3.95 6.18 16.78
C LEU A 122 -4.40 4.86 17.45
N SER A 123 -3.51 3.86 17.50
CA SER A 123 -3.73 2.57 18.19
C SER A 123 -3.98 2.77 19.69
N VAL A 124 -3.15 3.60 20.34
CA VAL A 124 -3.27 3.96 21.76
C VAL A 124 -4.57 4.72 22.04
N ILE A 125 -4.90 5.73 21.22
CA ILE A 125 -6.15 6.51 21.36
C ILE A 125 -7.37 5.61 21.16
N SER A 126 -7.32 4.71 20.17
CA SER A 126 -8.38 3.74 19.88
C SER A 126 -8.44 2.59 20.89
N ARG A 127 -7.57 2.63 21.91
CA ARG A 127 -7.49 1.66 23.01
C ARG A 127 -7.29 0.21 22.52
N GLN A 128 -6.72 0.06 21.32
CA GLN A 128 -6.35 -1.24 20.75
C GLN A 128 -5.07 -1.76 21.41
N GLU A 129 -4.18 -0.86 21.83
CA GLU A 129 -2.98 -1.16 22.59
C GLU A 129 -2.91 -0.32 23.86
N LYS A 130 -2.34 -0.88 24.94
CA LYS A 130 -1.98 -0.11 26.12
C LYS A 130 -0.66 0.58 25.83
N ALA A 131 -0.54 1.88 26.13
CA ALA A 131 0.73 2.58 26.06
C ALA A 131 1.74 1.84 26.94
N MET A 132 2.64 1.10 26.32
CA MET A 132 3.77 0.47 26.99
C MET A 132 4.81 1.57 27.18
N LEU A 133 4.52 2.48 28.12
CA LEU A 133 5.51 3.37 28.68
C LEU A 133 6.44 2.48 29.50
N SER A 134 7.48 1.95 28.84
CA SER A 134 8.57 1.24 29.52
C SER A 134 9.16 2.18 30.56
N THR A 135 8.85 1.93 31.83
CA THR A 135 9.69 2.36 32.96
C THR A 135 10.80 1.33 33.13
#